data_AF-A0A9E3UWT6-F1
#
_entry.id   AF-A0A9E3UWT6-F1
#
_cell.length_a   1.000
_cell.length_b   1.000
_cell.length_c   1.000
_cell.angle_alpha   90.00
_cell.angle_beta   90.00
_cell.angle_gamma   90.00
#
_symmetry.space_group_name_H-M   'P 1'
#
loop_
_entity.id
_entity.type
_entity.pdbx_description
1 polymer ?
#
loop_
_entity_poly.entity_id
_entity_poly.type
_entity_poly.pdbx_seq_one_letter_code
_entity_poly.pdbx_strand_id
1 'polypeptide(L)' 'MTLVKIGQVVVNMDRVTSISDLSTVDSAGTPIQKLLRIEFDKGHAIDVSKDYDALDQWLNGNVTQAAAS' A
#
# COMPACT_ATOMS: atom_id res chain seq x y z
N MET A 1 3.33 -3.21 17.63
CA MET A 1 4.11 -2.44 16.64
C MET A 1 4.28 -3.28 15.40
N THR A 2 3.71 -2.81 14.30
CA THR A 2 3.64 -3.57 13.05
C THR A 2 4.60 -2.98 12.02
N LEU A 3 5.67 -3.70 11.69
CA LEU A 3 6.66 -3.29 10.69
C LEU A 3 6.51 -4.13 9.42
N VAL A 4 6.50 -3.47 8.26
CA VAL A 4 6.41 -4.12 6.95
C VAL A 4 7.61 -3.74 6.11
N LYS A 5 8.25 -4.74 5.49
CA LYS A 5 9.35 -4.51 4.55
C LYS A 5 8.80 -4.44 3.13
N ILE A 6 9.04 -3.31 2.46
CA ILE A 6 8.62 -3.04 1.09
C ILE A 6 9.88 -2.76 0.29
N GLY A 7 10.33 -3.74 -0.49
CA GLY A 7 11.64 -3.70 -1.15
C GLY A 7 12.78 -3.51 -0.14
N GLN A 8 13.46 -2.37 -0.19
CA GLN A 8 14.54 -2.01 0.73
C GLN A 8 14.11 -1.09 1.89
N VAL A 9 12.85 -0.65 1.91
CA VAL A 9 12.33 0.25 2.95
C VAL A 9 11.58 -0.55 4.01
N VAL A 10 11.71 -0.15 5.27
CA VAL A 10 10.91 -0.69 6.37
C VAL A 10 9.91 0.39 6.81
N VAL A 11 8.62 0.06 6.74
CA VAL A 11 7.52 0.96 7.06
C VAL A 11 6.93 0.57 8.41
N ASN A 12 6.76 1.55 9.30
CA ASN A 12 6.02 1.37 10.53
C ASN A 12 4.53 1.64 10.29
N MET A 13 3.74 0.57 10.25
CA MET A 13 2.31 0.63 9.95
C MET A 13 1.50 1.30 11.06
N ASP A 14 2.01 1.36 12.29
CA ASP A 14 1.33 2.08 13.38
C ASP A 14 1.31 3.60 13.15
N ARG A 15 2.15 4.10 12.24
CA ARG A 15 2.26 5.53 11.87
C ARG A 15 1.53 5.84 10.57
N VAL A 16 1.01 4.82 9.89
CA VAL A 16 0.30 4.98 8.63
C VAL A 16 -1.10 5.47 8.92
N THR A 17 -1.47 6.58 8.29
CA THR A 17 -2.80 7.19 8.44
C THR A 17 -3.74 6.73 7.33
N SER A 18 -3.22 6.56 6.11
CA SER A 18 -3.99 6.10 4.97
C SER A 18 -3.13 5.33 3.98
N ILE A 19 -3.76 4.45 3.21
CA ILE A 19 -3.16 3.83 2.03
C ILE A 19 -4.17 3.96 0.90
N SER A 20 -3.73 4.52 -0.23
CA SER A 20 -4.58 4.80 -1.37
C SER A 20 -4.00 4.21 -2.64
N ASP A 21 -4.84 3.57 -3.44
CA ASP A 21 -4.50 3.15 -4.79
C ASP A 21 -4.59 4.35 -5.74
N LEU A 22 -3.43 4.77 -6.26
CA LEU A 22 -3.27 5.83 -7.24
C LEU A 22 -2.94 5.24 -8.63
N SER A 23 -3.20 3.95 -8.83
CA SER A 23 -2.99 3.29 -10.12
C SER A 23 -3.80 3.97 -11.21
N THR A 24 -3.18 4.10 -12.38
CA THR A 24 -3.87 4.61 -13.58
C THR A 24 -4.18 3.46 -14.51
N VAL A 25 -5.35 3.53 -15.14
CA VAL A 25 -5.82 2.58 -16.13
C VAL A 25 -6.08 3.27 -17.46
N ASP A 26 -5.96 2.54 -18.55
CA ASP A 26 -6.38 3.01 -19.87
C ASP A 26 -7.92 3.01 -20.00
N SER A 27 -8.42 3.44 -21.16
CA SER A 27 -9.85 3.45 -21.45
C SER A 27 -10.49 2.05 -21.52
N ALA A 28 -9.69 0.99 -21.60
CA ALA A 28 -10.14 -0.40 -21.58
C ALA A 28 -10.07 -1.03 -20.16
N GLY A 29 -9.64 -0.26 -19.14
CA GLY A 29 -9.47 -0.74 -17.78
C GLY A 29 -8.17 -1.50 -17.53
N THR A 30 -7.22 -1.47 -18.47
CA THR A 30 -5.91 -2.10 -18.32
C THR A 30 -5.00 -1.20 -17.46
N PRO A 31 -4.33 -1.73 -16.43
CA PRO A 31 -3.37 -0.95 -15.65
C PRO A 31 -2.23 -0.42 -16.53
N ILE A 32 -2.08 0.91 -16.61
CA ILE A 32 -0.94 1.59 -17.24
C ILE A 32 0.18 1.75 -16.22
N GLN A 33 -0.18 2.10 -14.99
CA GLN A 33 0.76 2.27 -13.88
C GLN A 33 0.12 1.77 -12.61
N LYS A 34 0.84 0.88 -11.91
CA LYS A 34 0.50 0.46 -10.55
C LYS A 34 1.20 1.36 -9.54
N LEU A 35 0.43 1.97 -8.64
CA LEU A 35 0.96 2.91 -7.65
C LEU A 35 0.12 2.90 -6.38
N LEU A 36 0.72 2.55 -5.25
CA LEU A 36 0.13 2.75 -3.92
C LEU A 36 0.80 3.95 -3.26
N ARG A 37 0.01 4.84 -2.68
CA ARG A 37 0.50 5.87 -1.77
C ARG A 37 0.22 5.46 -0.35
N ILE A 38 1.27 5.47 0.48
CA ILE A 38 1.16 5.31 1.93
C ILE A 38 1.36 6.69 2.54
N GLU A 39 0.39 7.16 3.31
CA GLU A 39 0.44 8.43 4.01
C GLU A 39 0.70 8.22 5.50
N PHE A 40 1.43 9.15 6.11
CA PHE A 40 1.74 9.19 7.53
C PHE A 40 1.29 10.53 8.13
N ASP A 41 1.40 10.63 9.45
CA ASP A 41 1.18 11.89 10.17
C ASP A 41 1.98 13.06 9.56
N LYS A 42 1.40 14.27 9.67
CA LYS A 42 2.05 15.54 9.27
C LYS A 42 2.38 15.66 7.78
N GLY A 43 1.66 14.93 6.92
CA GLY A 43 1.73 15.07 5.47
C GLY A 43 2.95 14.38 4.83
N HIS A 44 3.61 13.48 5.54
CA HIS A 44 4.61 12.62 4.93
C HIS A 44 3.94 11.52 4.11
N ALA A 45 4.46 11.21 2.94
CA ALA A 45 3.95 10.13 2.10
C ALA A 45 5.08 9.42 1.35
N ILE A 46 4.88 8.15 1.04
CA ILE A 46 5.72 7.37 0.13
C ILE A 46 4.87 6.76 -0.97
N ASP A 47 5.42 6.75 -2.18
CA ASP A 47 4.81 6.14 -3.35
C ASP A 47 5.51 4.82 -3.67
N VAL A 48 4.72 3.75 -3.81
CA VAL A 48 5.17 2.38 -4.03
C VAL A 48 4.65 1.90 -5.39
N SER A 49 5.55 1.76 -6.35
CA SER A 49 5.22 1.28 -7.70
C SER A 49 5.77 -0.13 -7.97
N LYS A 50 7.06 -0.34 -7.71
CA LYS A 50 7.75 -1.61 -8.02
C LYS A 50 7.23 -2.79 -7.20
N ASP A 51 7.00 -2.57 -5.91
CA ASP A 51 6.57 -3.61 -4.96
C ASP A 51 5.04 -3.55 -4.71
N TYR A 52 4.29 -2.93 -5.64
CA TYR A 52 2.84 -2.76 -5.54
C TYR A 52 2.13 -4.08 -5.21
N ASP A 53 2.35 -5.12 -6.03
CA ASP A 53 1.58 -6.37 -5.92
C ASP A 53 1.83 -7.09 -4.58
N ALA A 54 3.07 -7.02 -4.07
CA ALA A 54 3.41 -7.61 -2.79
C ALA A 54 2.77 -6.84 -1.62
N LEU A 55 2.76 -5.51 -1.69
CA LEU A 55 2.12 -4.66 -0.69
C LEU A 55 0.60 -4.82 -0.70
N ASP A 56 -0.03 -4.79 -1.88
CA ASP A 56 -1.46 -4.96 -2.06
C ASP A 56 -1.93 -6.34 -1.54
N GLN A 57 -1.20 -7.41 -1.85
CA GLN A 57 -1.49 -8.74 -1.30
C GLN A 57 -1.38 -8.78 0.22
N TRP A 58 -0.35 -8.16 0.80
CA TRP A 58 -0.20 -8.10 2.26
C TRP A 58 -1.35 -7.32 2.92
N LEU A 59 -1.79 -6.21 2.32
CA LEU A 59 -2.91 -5.42 2.81
C LEU A 59 -4.21 -6.23 2.80
N ASN A 60 -4.55 -6.80 1.65
CA ASN A 60 -5.77 -7.60 1.49
C ASN A 60 -5.74 -8.88 2.35
N GLY A 61 -4.56 -9.50 2.51
CA GLY A 61 -4.38 -10.67 3.38
C GLY A 61 -4.62 -10.38 4.86
N ASN A 62 -4.22 -9.20 5.35
CA ASN A 62 -4.42 -8.82 6.76
C ASN A 62 -5.81 -8.23 7.04
N VAL A 63 -6.42 -7.53 6.09
CA VAL A 63 -7.83 -7.08 6.22
C VAL A 63 -8.76 -8.28 6.38
N THR A 64 -8.48 -9.38 5.68
CA THR A 64 -9.26 -10.62 5.80
C THR A 64 -9.10 -11.29 7.17
N GLN A 65 -7.94 -11.14 7.82
CA GLN A 65 -7.69 -11.67 9.17
C GLN A 65 -8.40 -10.84 10.27
N ALA A 66 -8.46 -9.51 10.12
CA ALA A 66 -9.12 -8.63 11.09
C ALA A 66 -10.65 -8.71 11.08
N ALA A 67 -11.27 -9.15 9.98
CA ALA A 67 -12.73 -9.34 9.88
C ALA A 67 -13.20 -10.69 10.44
N ALA A 68 -12.29 -11.61 10.75
CA ALA A 68 -12.57 -12.97 11.23
C ALA A 68 -12.39 -13.15 12.75
N SER A 69 -12.15 -12.06 13.49
CA SER A 69 -11.96 -12.04 14.95
C SER A 69 -13.04 -11.25 15.67
#